data_AF-A0A976NYR1-F1
#
_entry.id   AF-A0A976NYR1-F1
#
_cell.length_a   1.000
_cell.length_b   1.000
_cell.length_c   1.000
_cell.angle_alpha   90.00
_cell.angle_beta   90.00
_cell.angle_gamma   90.00
#
_symmetry.space_group_name_H-M   'P 1'
#
loop_
_entity.id
_entity.type
_entity.pdbx_description
1 polymer ?
#
loop_
_entity_poly.entity_id
_entity_poly.type
_entity_poly.pdbx_seq_one_letter_code
_entity_poly.pdbx_strand_id
1 'polypeptide(L)'
;MSMMHEVPKPMRKRTAQPKENASKRIKASNSARPSLTQLLSRKAAKGQPLSPSNNSNTSPATKLQDTTQSKDPQMHEKGATQITDDSSMAFVLSRKRRVTVRKWKGMKLIDIREFYDDQNVAKPGKKGISLSPEQWEKLNDFSDAINEAIKLVEQDVVGIEPLAGVTDCIMKPGGDERAIALPLSDKRRVTVRYFRNGVLIDLREHYAQDGVFKPGKKGITLSKDQWSALQEVSGEISKAAHNL
;
A
#
# COMPACT_ATOMS: atom_id res chain seq x y z
N MET A 1 46.37 -34.54 -50.03
CA MET A 1 45.06 -34.40 -50.72
C MET A 1 44.24 -33.37 -49.95
N SER A 2 44.11 -32.17 -50.51
CA SER A 2 43.53 -30.98 -49.85
C SER A 2 42.03 -30.91 -50.17
N MET A 3 41.17 -31.07 -49.16
CA MET A 3 39.73 -30.91 -49.31
C MET A 3 39.34 -29.45 -49.09
N MET A 4 39.04 -28.74 -50.18
CA MET A 4 38.49 -27.39 -50.16
C MET A 4 36.99 -27.47 -49.87
N HIS A 5 36.57 -26.90 -48.74
CA HIS A 5 35.15 -26.69 -48.41
C HIS A 5 34.71 -25.34 -48.98
N GLU A 6 33.75 -25.35 -49.91
CA GLU A 6 33.11 -24.13 -50.41
C GLU A 6 32.10 -23.59 -49.39
N VAL A 7 32.21 -22.28 -49.12
CA VAL A 7 31.29 -21.49 -48.30
C VAL A 7 30.30 -20.78 -49.25
N PRO A 8 28.97 -20.94 -49.10
CA PRO A 8 28.02 -20.21 -49.93
C PRO A 8 27.89 -18.74 -49.50
N LYS A 9 27.97 -17.84 -50.49
CA LYS A 9 27.85 -16.37 -50.37
C LYS A 9 26.39 -15.93 -50.10
N PRO A 10 26.18 -14.76 -49.44
CA PRO A 10 24.85 -14.29 -49.05
C PRO A 10 24.10 -13.59 -50.20
N MET A 11 22.85 -13.97 -50.45
CA MET A 11 21.94 -13.22 -51.34
C MET A 11 21.35 -11.99 -50.62
N ARG A 12 21.49 -10.82 -51.26
CA ARG A 12 20.93 -9.54 -50.80
C ARG A 12 19.56 -9.25 -51.43
N LYS A 13 18.66 -8.75 -50.56
CA LYS A 13 17.62 -7.71 -50.74
C LYS A 13 16.43 -7.98 -51.69
N ARG A 14 15.24 -8.03 -51.09
CA ARG A 14 14.01 -7.46 -51.68
C ARG A 14 13.52 -6.29 -50.83
N THR A 15 13.50 -5.11 -51.44
CA THR A 15 12.98 -3.84 -50.94
C THR A 15 11.46 -3.86 -51.06
N ALA A 16 10.74 -3.59 -49.96
CA ALA A 16 9.29 -3.36 -49.99
C ALA A 16 9.04 -1.85 -50.20
N GLN A 17 8.37 -1.51 -51.30
CA GLN A 17 7.85 -0.17 -51.58
C GLN A 17 6.46 0.02 -50.93
N PRO A 18 6.07 1.28 -50.62
CA PRO A 18 4.92 1.60 -49.78
C PRO A 18 3.62 1.64 -50.59
N LYS A 19 2.51 1.20 -49.97
CA LYS A 19 1.16 1.40 -50.51
C LYS A 19 0.50 2.59 -49.81
N GLU A 20 0.18 3.63 -50.59
CA GLU A 20 -0.62 4.78 -50.18
C GLU A 20 -2.04 4.69 -50.81
N ASN A 21 -3.01 5.19 -50.03
CA ASN A 21 -4.34 5.72 -50.37
C ASN A 21 -5.54 4.80 -50.73
N ALA A 22 -6.47 4.72 -49.77
CA ALA A 22 -7.91 5.08 -49.85
C ALA A 22 -8.60 4.58 -48.54
N SER A 23 -9.46 5.27 -47.77
CA SER A 23 -10.15 6.55 -47.87
C SER A 23 -10.52 7.04 -46.46
N LYS A 24 -10.54 8.36 -46.28
CA LYS A 24 -10.95 9.08 -45.05
C LYS A 24 -12.43 8.84 -44.74
N ARG A 25 -12.77 8.46 -43.49
CA ARG A 25 -14.13 8.60 -42.93
C ARG A 25 -14.16 9.78 -41.96
N ILE A 26 -15.00 10.75 -42.31
CA ILE A 26 -15.18 12.03 -41.60
C ILE A 26 -16.11 11.86 -40.39
N LYS A 27 -15.86 12.72 -39.40
CA LYS A 27 -16.51 12.97 -38.10
C LYS A 27 -18.03 12.74 -38.03
N ALA A 28 -18.49 12.21 -36.90
CA ALA A 28 -19.80 12.51 -36.33
C ALA A 28 -19.63 12.90 -34.85
N SER A 29 -20.13 14.09 -34.54
CA SER A 29 -20.14 14.81 -33.28
C SER A 29 -21.21 14.32 -32.30
N ASN A 30 -20.94 14.52 -31.00
CA ASN A 30 -21.86 14.68 -29.87
C ASN A 30 -23.27 14.06 -29.94
N SER A 31 -23.48 13.01 -29.13
CA SER A 31 -24.75 12.82 -28.43
C SER A 31 -24.48 12.46 -26.97
N ALA A 32 -25.15 13.20 -26.09
CA ALA A 32 -24.91 13.33 -24.67
C ALA A 32 -25.08 12.02 -23.88
N ARG A 33 -24.09 11.71 -23.02
CA ARG A 33 -24.31 10.79 -21.90
C ARG A 33 -25.02 11.58 -20.79
N PRO A 34 -26.17 11.10 -20.27
CA PRO A 34 -26.92 11.83 -19.25
C PRO A 34 -26.13 11.91 -17.95
N SER A 35 -26.24 13.04 -17.25
CA SER A 35 -25.56 13.27 -15.99
C SER A 35 -26.20 12.46 -14.85
N LEU A 36 -25.41 12.16 -13.82
CA LEU A 36 -25.85 11.41 -12.62
C LEU A 36 -27.02 12.12 -11.90
N THR A 37 -27.15 13.43 -12.08
CA THR A 37 -28.27 14.25 -11.59
C THR A 37 -29.59 13.97 -12.33
N GLN A 38 -29.57 13.59 -13.61
CA GLN A 38 -30.79 13.26 -14.38
C GLN A 38 -31.36 11.87 -14.07
N LEU A 39 -30.53 10.95 -13.55
CA LEU A 39 -30.94 9.60 -13.17
C LEU A 39 -31.69 9.57 -11.83
N LEU A 40 -31.41 10.51 -10.93
CA LEU A 40 -32.03 10.58 -9.60
C LEU A 40 -33.44 11.18 -9.61
N SER A 41 -33.81 12.00 -10.60
CA SER A 41 -35.15 12.61 -10.70
C SER A 41 -36.24 11.67 -11.22
N ARG A 42 -35.91 10.49 -11.76
CA ARG A 42 -36.92 9.53 -12.26
C ARG A 42 -37.50 8.60 -11.19
N LYS A 43 -36.97 8.63 -9.96
CA LYS A 43 -37.44 7.80 -8.84
C LYS A 43 -38.36 8.54 -7.86
N ALA A 44 -38.73 9.78 -8.17
CA ALA A 44 -39.58 10.63 -7.33
C ALA A 44 -40.80 11.16 -8.11
N ALA A 45 -41.66 10.27 -8.61
CA ALA A 45 -42.97 10.66 -9.17
C ALA A 45 -43.96 9.47 -9.24
N LYS A 46 -44.46 9.03 -8.08
CA LYS A 46 -45.73 8.31 -7.82
C LYS A 46 -45.83 8.26 -6.29
N GLY A 47 -46.34 9.30 -5.61
CA GLY A 47 -47.77 9.63 -5.42
C GLY A 47 -48.31 8.81 -4.24
N GLN A 48 -48.95 9.31 -3.19
CA GLN A 48 -49.38 10.64 -2.72
C GLN A 48 -49.70 10.52 -1.19
N PRO A 49 -49.96 11.63 -0.46
CA PRO A 49 -49.85 11.73 1.02
C PRO A 49 -51.19 11.74 1.76
N LEU A 50 -51.18 11.45 3.07
CA LEU A 50 -52.14 11.96 4.07
C LEU A 50 -51.47 12.08 5.46
N SER A 51 -51.67 13.22 6.12
CA SER A 51 -51.31 13.56 7.52
C SER A 51 -52.61 13.63 8.37
N PRO A 52 -52.61 14.10 9.63
CA PRO A 52 -51.92 13.63 10.86
C PRO A 52 -52.92 13.46 12.05
N SER A 53 -52.52 12.83 13.17
CA SER A 53 -53.11 13.15 14.48
C SER A 53 -52.26 12.71 15.69
N ASN A 54 -52.15 13.63 16.66
CA ASN A 54 -51.75 13.46 18.08
C ASN A 54 -52.61 12.36 18.78
N ASN A 55 -52.30 11.75 19.93
CA ASN A 55 -51.69 12.27 21.15
C ASN A 55 -51.35 11.12 22.14
N SER A 56 -50.36 11.37 23.02
CA SER A 56 -50.20 10.95 24.43
C SER A 56 -50.42 9.50 24.94
N ASN A 57 -49.36 8.98 25.56
CA ASN A 57 -49.25 8.23 26.82
C ASN A 57 -50.15 7.01 27.10
N THR A 58 -49.52 5.85 27.34
CA THR A 58 -49.57 5.11 28.63
C THR A 58 -48.72 3.83 28.56
N SER A 59 -47.80 3.66 29.50
CA SER A 59 -47.23 2.35 29.91
C SER A 59 -48.15 1.74 30.99
N PRO A 60 -48.21 0.41 31.17
CA PRO A 60 -47.26 -0.20 32.11
C PRO A 60 -46.78 -1.64 31.80
N ALA A 61 -45.52 -1.88 32.18
CA ALA A 61 -44.92 -3.06 32.80
C ALA A 61 -45.33 -4.50 32.37
N THR A 62 -44.35 -5.27 31.86
CA THR A 62 -44.12 -6.66 32.31
C THR A 62 -42.62 -7.04 32.25
N LYS A 63 -42.00 -6.94 33.42
CA LYS A 63 -41.05 -7.85 34.11
C LYS A 63 -40.27 -8.94 33.33
N LEU A 64 -38.94 -8.80 33.40
CA LEU A 64 -37.84 -9.80 33.52
C LEU A 64 -37.60 -10.84 32.42
N GLN A 65 -36.38 -10.82 31.85
CA GLN A 65 -35.33 -11.76 32.28
C GLN A 65 -33.92 -11.31 31.85
N ASP A 66 -33.06 -11.34 32.85
CA ASP A 66 -31.62 -11.13 32.89
C ASP A 66 -30.91 -12.35 32.28
N THR A 67 -30.00 -12.11 31.33
CA THR A 67 -28.81 -12.97 31.13
C THR A 67 -27.64 -12.07 30.75
N THR A 68 -27.01 -11.53 31.77
CA THR A 68 -25.57 -11.31 31.86
C THR A 68 -24.75 -12.37 31.09
N GLN A 69 -24.10 -11.96 30.00
CA GLN A 69 -22.85 -12.57 29.55
C GLN A 69 -21.82 -11.48 29.27
N SER A 70 -21.16 -11.10 30.34
CA SER A 70 -19.83 -10.52 30.36
C SER A 70 -18.84 -11.57 29.85
N LYS A 71 -18.20 -11.35 28.70
CA LYS A 71 -16.78 -11.71 28.50
C LYS A 71 -16.13 -10.66 27.60
N ASP A 72 -15.32 -9.86 28.28
CA ASP A 72 -14.39 -8.86 27.78
C ASP A 72 -13.31 -9.45 26.84
N PRO A 73 -12.49 -8.60 26.19
CA PRO A 73 -12.04 -8.74 24.82
C PRO A 73 -10.79 -9.61 24.71
N GLN A 74 -10.68 -10.31 23.59
CA GLN A 74 -9.47 -11.02 23.21
C GLN A 74 -8.31 -10.01 23.13
N MET A 75 -7.48 -10.02 24.17
CA MET A 75 -6.18 -9.37 24.20
C MET A 75 -5.40 -9.85 22.98
N HIS A 76 -5.22 -8.98 22.00
CA HIS A 76 -4.28 -9.21 20.92
C HIS A 76 -2.88 -9.15 21.54
N GLU A 77 -2.29 -10.32 21.80
CA GLU A 77 -0.88 -10.44 22.11
C GLU A 77 -0.08 -9.75 20.99
N LYS A 78 0.50 -8.60 21.31
CA LYS A 78 1.54 -7.97 20.50
C LYS A 78 2.72 -8.95 20.45
N GLY A 79 3.18 -9.29 19.25
CA GLY A 79 4.38 -10.13 19.06
C GLY A 79 4.15 -11.63 18.79
N ALA A 80 2.91 -12.11 18.63
CA ALA A 80 2.68 -13.52 18.34
C ALA A 80 3.25 -13.94 16.97
N THR A 81 4.32 -14.72 16.98
CA THR A 81 4.87 -15.42 15.81
C THR A 81 3.92 -16.55 15.42
N GLN A 82 3.29 -16.45 14.24
CA GLN A 82 2.49 -17.53 13.68
C GLN A 82 3.29 -18.22 12.56
N ILE A 83 3.64 -19.48 12.80
CA ILE A 83 4.17 -20.36 11.74
C ILE A 83 2.99 -20.69 10.83
N THR A 84 3.12 -20.36 9.55
CA THR A 84 2.11 -20.70 8.54
C THR A 84 2.52 -21.99 7.84
N ASP A 85 1.56 -22.75 7.31
CA ASP A 85 1.77 -24.05 6.63
C ASP A 85 2.86 -24.02 5.54
N ASP A 86 3.11 -22.84 4.94
CA ASP A 86 4.06 -22.63 3.84
C ASP A 86 5.52 -22.40 4.29
N SER A 87 5.94 -22.86 5.48
CA SER A 87 7.25 -22.57 6.09
C SER A 87 7.56 -21.07 6.28
N SER A 88 6.54 -20.22 6.24
CA SER A 88 6.66 -18.78 6.46
C SER A 88 6.41 -18.41 7.91
N MET A 89 7.15 -17.41 8.39
CA MET A 89 6.97 -16.83 9.72
C MET A 89 6.20 -15.52 9.61
N ALA A 90 5.11 -15.37 10.36
CA ALA A 90 4.31 -14.16 10.38
C ALA A 90 4.36 -13.46 11.75
N PHE A 91 4.53 -12.14 11.72
CA PHE A 91 4.59 -11.25 12.87
C PHE A 91 3.43 -10.24 12.81
N VAL A 92 2.65 -10.11 13.88
CA VAL A 92 1.46 -9.25 13.90
C VAL A 92 1.82 -7.83 14.33
N LEU A 93 1.57 -6.83 13.47
CA LEU A 93 1.75 -5.41 13.80
C LEU A 93 0.47 -4.76 14.34
N SER A 94 -0.68 -5.22 13.84
CA SER A 94 -2.02 -4.83 14.30
C SER A 94 -3.03 -5.87 13.80
N ARG A 95 -4.31 -5.74 14.21
CA ARG A 95 -5.38 -6.66 13.79
C ARG A 95 -5.40 -6.94 12.28
N LYS A 96 -5.14 -5.92 11.45
CA LYS A 96 -5.19 -6.02 9.98
C LYS A 96 -3.83 -5.91 9.31
N ARG A 97 -2.71 -5.96 10.02
CA ARG A 97 -1.38 -5.81 9.39
C ARG A 97 -0.38 -6.75 9.99
N ARG A 98 0.37 -7.41 9.10
CA ARG A 98 1.36 -8.41 9.46
C ARG A 98 2.61 -8.23 8.61
N VAL A 99 3.74 -8.63 9.17
CA VAL A 99 4.97 -8.90 8.43
C VAL A 99 5.06 -10.40 8.21
N THR A 100 5.38 -10.83 7.00
CA THR A 100 5.60 -12.24 6.71
C THR A 100 6.98 -12.42 6.08
N VAL A 101 7.78 -13.28 6.66
CA VAL A 101 9.07 -13.68 6.11
C VAL A 101 8.88 -15.01 5.41
N ARG A 102 9.17 -15.05 4.11
CA ARG A 102 8.94 -16.24 3.28
C ARG A 102 9.97 -16.39 2.16
N LYS A 103 10.03 -17.60 1.60
CA LYS A 103 10.79 -17.89 0.39
C LYS A 103 9.86 -17.94 -0.82
N TRP A 104 10.21 -17.26 -1.89
CA TRP A 104 9.46 -17.24 -3.14
C TRP A 104 10.40 -17.37 -4.33
N LYS A 105 10.27 -18.46 -5.09
CA LYS A 105 11.13 -18.74 -6.26
C LYS A 105 12.63 -18.64 -5.93
N GLY A 106 13.02 -19.16 -4.76
CA GLY A 106 14.41 -19.11 -4.27
C GLY A 106 14.82 -17.78 -3.62
N MET A 107 14.01 -16.72 -3.72
CA MET A 107 14.29 -15.42 -3.10
C MET A 107 13.66 -15.32 -1.72
N LYS A 108 14.41 -14.76 -0.77
CA LYS A 108 13.90 -14.40 0.57
C LYS A 108 13.19 -13.06 0.48
N LEU A 109 11.97 -12.97 1.02
CA LEU A 109 11.17 -11.75 0.99
C LEU A 109 10.58 -11.47 2.37
N ILE A 110 10.57 -10.18 2.73
CA ILE A 110 9.91 -9.65 3.91
C ILE A 110 8.69 -8.86 3.44
N ASP A 111 7.51 -9.45 3.61
CA ASP A 111 6.23 -8.90 3.16
C ASP A 111 5.55 -8.10 4.28
N ILE A 112 5.44 -6.78 4.14
CA ILE A 112 4.67 -5.92 5.06
C ILE A 112 3.32 -5.63 4.40
N ARG A 113 2.24 -6.21 4.93
CA ARG A 113 0.95 -6.30 4.20
C ARG A 113 -0.27 -6.07 5.09
N GLU A 114 -1.30 -5.46 4.49
CA GLU A 114 -2.65 -5.37 5.08
C GLU A 114 -3.42 -6.67 4.79
N PHE A 115 -4.08 -7.21 5.81
CA PHE A 115 -4.92 -8.38 5.75
C PHE A 115 -6.39 -7.99 5.86
N TYR A 116 -7.25 -8.78 5.24
CA TYR A 116 -8.69 -8.67 5.37
C TYR A 116 -9.26 -9.99 5.90
N ASP A 117 -10.36 -9.89 6.63
CA ASP A 117 -11.04 -11.07 7.16
C ASP A 117 -12.07 -11.54 6.12
N ASP A 118 -12.02 -12.82 5.79
CA ASP A 118 -12.94 -13.49 4.90
C ASP A 118 -13.41 -14.77 5.59
N GLN A 119 -14.69 -14.82 5.99
CA GLN A 119 -15.26 -15.95 6.74
C GLN A 119 -14.44 -16.33 7.99
N ASN A 120 -14.02 -15.34 8.78
CA ASN A 120 -13.14 -15.50 9.96
C ASN A 120 -11.72 -16.02 9.65
N VAL A 121 -11.33 -16.09 8.37
CA VAL A 121 -9.96 -16.42 7.94
C VAL A 121 -9.28 -15.14 7.46
N ALA A 122 -8.15 -14.79 8.08
CA ALA A 122 -7.36 -13.64 7.67
C ALA A 122 -6.59 -13.93 6.37
N LYS A 123 -6.87 -13.17 5.32
CA LYS A 123 -6.24 -13.30 4.00
C LYS A 123 -5.38 -12.08 3.65
N PRO A 124 -4.25 -12.27 2.94
CA PRO A 124 -3.40 -11.17 2.53
C PRO A 124 -4.09 -10.28 1.48
N GLY A 125 -4.12 -8.98 1.71
CA GLY A 125 -4.70 -7.99 0.80
C GLY A 125 -3.73 -7.46 -0.26
N LYS A 126 -4.23 -6.63 -1.18
CA LYS A 126 -3.42 -6.01 -2.25
C LYS A 126 -2.45 -4.95 -1.74
N LYS A 127 -2.79 -4.25 -0.66
CA LYS A 127 -1.96 -3.20 -0.06
C LYS A 127 -0.81 -3.83 0.73
N GLY A 128 0.40 -3.48 0.36
CA GLY A 128 1.60 -4.04 0.95
C GLY A 128 2.82 -3.81 0.09
N ILE A 129 3.98 -4.09 0.66
CA ILE A 129 5.28 -4.06 0.00
C ILE A 129 6.08 -5.29 0.39
N SER A 130 6.88 -5.81 -0.54
CA SER A 130 7.73 -6.97 -0.36
C SER A 130 9.18 -6.52 -0.46
N LEU A 131 9.93 -6.48 0.64
CA LEU A 131 11.32 -6.03 0.69
C LEU A 131 12.28 -7.22 0.52
N SER A 132 13.41 -6.99 -0.16
CA SER A 132 14.55 -7.91 -0.09
C SER A 132 15.25 -7.78 1.27
N PRO A 133 16.10 -8.75 1.67
CA PRO A 133 16.89 -8.66 2.90
C PRO A 133 17.73 -7.38 2.99
N GLU A 134 18.38 -6.99 1.89
CA GLU A 134 19.17 -5.74 1.80
C GLU A 134 18.32 -4.48 2.01
N GLN A 135 17.11 -4.43 1.43
CA GLN A 135 16.19 -3.30 1.62
C GLN A 135 15.62 -3.26 3.05
N TRP A 136 15.48 -4.42 3.68
CA TRP A 136 15.06 -4.54 5.07
C TRP A 136 16.17 -4.09 6.02
N GLU A 137 17.41 -4.50 5.79
CA GLU A 137 18.59 -4.03 6.53
C GLU A 137 18.70 -2.52 6.45
N LYS A 138 18.64 -1.94 5.24
CA LYS A 138 18.65 -0.49 5.06
C LYS A 138 17.50 0.23 5.75
N LEU A 139 16.33 -0.39 5.86
CA LEU A 139 15.20 0.16 6.63
C LEU A 139 15.52 0.20 8.13
N ASN A 140 16.20 -0.82 8.67
CA ASN A 140 16.63 -0.85 10.06
C ASN A 140 17.76 0.14 10.34
N ASP A 141 18.72 0.29 9.42
CA ASP A 141 19.79 1.30 9.54
C ASP A 141 19.21 2.71 9.59
N PHE A 142 18.09 2.93 8.89
CA PHE A 142 17.35 4.19 8.94
C PHE A 142 16.41 4.33 10.14
N SER A 143 16.36 3.37 11.08
CA SER A 143 15.39 3.42 12.16
C SER A 143 15.49 4.71 12.98
N ASP A 144 16.70 5.12 13.35
CA ASP A 144 16.95 6.35 14.09
C ASP A 144 16.59 7.60 13.28
N ALA A 145 16.97 7.63 11.99
CA ALA A 145 16.63 8.71 11.08
C ALA A 145 15.11 8.82 10.84
N ILE A 146 14.38 7.71 10.81
CA ILE A 146 12.91 7.69 10.71
C ILE A 146 12.29 8.22 12.00
N ASN A 147 12.80 7.80 13.16
CA ASN A 147 12.33 8.25 14.47
C ASN A 147 12.58 9.76 14.66
N GLU A 148 13.71 10.29 14.17
CA GLU A 148 13.99 11.72 14.11
C GLU A 148 13.04 12.43 13.14
N ALA A 149 12.87 11.92 11.92
CA ALA A 149 11.96 12.48 10.94
C ALA A 149 10.51 12.55 11.45
N ILE A 150 10.07 11.57 12.24
CA ILE A 150 8.75 11.59 12.90
C ILE A 150 8.61 12.82 13.79
N LYS A 151 9.63 13.14 14.59
CA LYS A 151 9.62 14.32 15.48
C LYS A 151 9.61 15.62 14.67
N LEU A 152 10.48 15.73 13.67
CA LEU A 152 10.60 16.94 12.84
C LEU A 152 9.30 17.26 12.09
N VAL A 153 8.69 16.23 11.51
CA VAL A 153 7.43 16.35 10.77
C VAL A 153 6.24 16.65 11.69
N GLU A 154 6.23 16.11 12.91
CA GLU A 154 5.22 16.37 13.93
C GLU A 154 5.29 17.82 14.45
N GLN A 155 6.50 18.33 14.68
CA GLN A 155 6.77 19.69 15.16
C GLN A 155 6.78 20.77 14.07
N ASP A 156 6.64 20.37 12.80
CA ASP A 156 6.64 21.29 11.64
C ASP A 156 7.96 22.05 11.46
N VAL A 157 9.09 21.37 11.67
CA VAL A 157 10.46 21.92 11.58
C VAL A 157 11.30 21.25 10.48
N VAL A 158 10.64 20.75 9.44
CA VAL A 158 11.29 20.02 8.34
C VAL A 158 12.23 20.94 7.55
N GLY A 159 13.50 20.52 7.42
CA GLY A 159 14.53 21.22 6.64
C GLY A 159 15.22 22.37 7.38
N ILE A 160 14.90 22.57 8.66
CA ILE A 160 15.61 23.50 9.55
C ILE A 160 16.72 22.74 10.30
N GLU A 161 16.39 21.57 10.82
CA GLU A 161 17.32 20.67 11.52
C GLU A 161 17.87 19.60 10.56
N PRO A 162 19.16 19.27 10.64
CA PRO A 162 19.75 18.19 9.85
C PRO A 162 19.23 16.83 10.33
N LEU A 163 18.82 15.98 9.40
CA LEU A 163 18.59 14.56 9.71
C LEU A 163 19.96 13.90 9.89
N ALA A 164 20.19 13.22 11.02
CA ALA A 164 21.50 12.68 11.35
C ALA A 164 22.04 11.75 10.24
N GLY A 165 23.06 12.23 9.50
CA GLY A 165 23.96 11.39 8.72
C GLY A 165 23.41 10.69 7.46
N VAL A 166 22.19 10.98 6.98
CA VAL A 166 21.65 10.33 5.76
C VAL A 166 21.93 11.17 4.51
N THR A 167 22.90 10.73 3.69
CA THR A 167 23.38 11.45 2.49
C THR A 167 22.34 11.62 1.39
N ASP A 168 21.43 10.67 1.22
CA ASP A 168 20.45 10.67 0.12
C ASP A 168 19.01 10.97 0.58
N CYS A 169 18.86 11.63 1.73
CA CYS A 169 17.53 12.03 2.20
C CYS A 169 16.91 13.07 1.26
N ILE A 170 15.61 12.95 1.02
CA ILE A 170 14.86 13.86 0.16
C ILE A 170 13.93 14.66 1.04
N MET A 171 14.30 15.92 1.23
CA MET A 171 13.45 16.91 1.90
C MET A 171 12.29 17.30 0.99
N LYS A 172 11.11 17.46 1.59
CA LYS A 172 9.88 17.91 0.92
C LYS A 172 9.54 17.11 -0.36
N PRO A 173 9.48 15.77 -0.29
CA PRO A 173 9.25 14.92 -1.45
C PRO A 173 7.92 15.24 -2.12
N GLY A 174 7.93 15.47 -3.44
CA GLY A 174 6.74 15.81 -4.20
C GLY A 174 6.12 17.18 -3.86
N GLY A 175 6.88 18.06 -3.20
CA GLY A 175 6.42 19.39 -2.77
C GLY A 175 5.65 19.38 -1.45
N ASP A 176 5.58 18.24 -0.75
CA ASP A 176 4.95 18.16 0.57
C ASP A 176 5.90 18.74 1.63
N GLU A 177 5.63 19.94 2.10
CA GLU A 177 6.50 20.68 3.02
C GLU A 177 6.72 19.96 4.36
N ARG A 178 5.78 19.08 4.74
CA ARG A 178 5.81 18.31 5.99
C ARG A 178 6.10 16.84 5.72
N ALA A 179 7.09 16.57 4.88
CA ALA A 179 7.53 15.22 4.59
C ALA A 179 9.04 15.10 4.39
N ILE A 180 9.57 13.93 4.75
CA ILE A 180 10.97 13.51 4.63
C ILE A 180 10.98 12.11 4.04
N ALA A 181 11.74 11.87 2.97
CA ALA A 181 11.86 10.55 2.37
C ALA A 181 13.30 10.02 2.41
N LEU A 182 13.45 8.74 2.75
CA LEU A 182 14.73 8.01 2.77
C LEU A 182 14.71 6.89 1.72
N PRO A 183 15.76 6.74 0.90
CA PRO A 183 15.77 5.79 -0.19
C PRO A 183 16.20 4.38 0.25
N LEU A 184 15.29 3.41 0.14
CA LEU A 184 15.59 1.99 0.35
C LEU A 184 16.24 1.35 -0.90
N SER A 185 15.94 1.88 -2.09
CA SER A 185 16.56 1.56 -3.38
C SER A 185 16.17 2.64 -4.41
N ASP A 186 16.63 2.53 -5.65
CA ASP A 186 16.27 3.45 -6.75
C ASP A 186 14.77 3.70 -6.88
N LYS A 187 13.96 2.65 -6.64
CA LYS A 187 12.50 2.68 -6.83
C LYS A 187 11.73 2.52 -5.54
N ARG A 188 12.35 2.47 -4.37
CA ARG A 188 11.62 2.27 -3.10
C ARG A 188 12.09 3.26 -2.06
N ARG A 189 11.13 3.86 -1.37
CA ARG A 189 11.38 4.86 -0.34
C ARG A 189 10.52 4.57 0.87
N VAL A 190 11.05 4.90 2.03
CA VAL A 190 10.24 5.18 3.22
C VAL A 190 10.03 6.68 3.28
N THR A 191 8.81 7.13 3.54
CA THR A 191 8.46 8.55 3.61
C THR A 191 7.70 8.81 4.90
N VAL A 192 8.26 9.65 5.75
CA VAL A 192 7.59 10.16 6.94
C VAL A 192 6.89 11.45 6.54
N ARG A 193 5.58 11.53 6.75
CA ARG A 193 4.76 12.70 6.38
C ARG A 193 3.75 13.04 7.46
N TYR A 194 3.44 14.32 7.60
CA TYR A 194 2.31 14.77 8.41
C TYR A 194 1.08 14.82 7.51
N PHE A 195 0.01 14.16 7.91
CA PHE A 195 -1.24 14.20 7.16
C PHE A 195 -2.43 14.33 8.09
N ARG A 196 -3.28 15.33 7.80
CA ARG A 196 -4.38 15.73 8.67
C ARG A 196 -3.83 16.06 10.06
N ASN A 197 -4.02 15.16 11.03
CA ASN A 197 -3.65 15.39 12.42
C ASN A 197 -2.68 14.30 12.93
N GLY A 198 -1.89 13.68 12.05
CA GLY A 198 -1.01 12.60 12.47
C GLY A 198 0.15 12.34 11.53
N VAL A 199 1.19 11.70 12.07
CA VAL A 199 2.36 11.25 11.33
C VAL A 199 2.11 9.88 10.73
N LEU A 200 2.45 9.73 9.45
CA LEU A 200 2.37 8.49 8.69
C LEU A 200 3.74 8.11 8.14
N ILE A 201 4.04 6.82 8.18
CA ILE A 201 5.28 6.22 7.65
C ILE A 201 4.91 5.37 6.43
N ASP A 202 5.17 5.90 5.25
CA ASP A 202 4.85 5.28 3.96
C ASP A 202 6.03 4.48 3.42
N LEU A 203 5.89 3.16 3.30
CA LEU A 203 6.82 2.33 2.53
C LEU A 203 6.25 2.09 1.14
N ARG A 204 6.88 2.65 0.10
CA ARG A 204 6.27 2.70 -1.23
C ARG A 204 7.26 2.53 -2.39
N GLU A 205 6.83 1.76 -3.39
CA GLU A 205 7.49 1.69 -4.69
C GLU A 205 7.11 2.91 -5.53
N HIS A 206 8.10 3.54 -6.13
CA HIS A 206 7.98 4.69 -7.01
C HIS A 206 8.24 4.30 -8.46
N TYR A 207 7.65 5.04 -9.38
CA TYR A 207 7.89 4.89 -10.81
C TYR A 207 8.31 6.22 -11.41
N ALA A 208 9.17 6.17 -12.42
CA ALA A 208 9.54 7.35 -13.18
C ALA A 208 8.43 7.67 -14.18
N GLN A 209 7.98 8.92 -14.19
CA GLN A 209 7.13 9.48 -15.22
C GLN A 209 7.66 10.86 -15.56
N ASP A 210 8.02 11.09 -16.83
CA ASP A 210 8.54 12.38 -17.30
C ASP A 210 9.80 12.83 -16.52
N GLY A 211 10.66 11.88 -16.15
CA GLY A 211 11.87 12.12 -15.33
C GLY A 211 11.60 12.34 -13.84
N VAL A 212 10.34 12.38 -13.42
CA VAL A 212 9.94 12.59 -12.01
C VAL A 212 9.52 11.26 -11.37
N PHE A 213 10.07 10.96 -10.19
CA PHE A 213 9.65 9.79 -9.42
C PHE A 213 8.33 10.06 -8.70
N LYS A 214 7.29 9.30 -9.06
CA LYS A 214 5.96 9.39 -8.47
C LYS A 214 5.65 8.17 -7.61
N PRO A 215 4.88 8.33 -6.52
CA PRO A 215 4.47 7.22 -5.67
C PRO A 215 3.55 6.25 -6.43
N GLY A 216 3.90 4.97 -6.44
CA GLY A 216 3.12 3.89 -7.07
C GLY A 216 2.03 3.31 -6.17
N LYS A 217 1.23 2.37 -6.70
CA LYS A 217 0.17 1.68 -5.94
C LYS A 217 0.70 0.65 -4.94
N LYS A 218 1.90 0.11 -5.17
CA LYS A 218 2.55 -0.87 -4.28
C LYS A 218 3.18 -0.16 -3.11
N GLY A 219 2.67 -0.43 -1.91
CA GLY A 219 3.12 0.20 -0.70
C GLY A 219 2.13 0.01 0.44
N ILE A 220 2.57 0.40 1.63
CA ILE A 220 1.77 0.42 2.85
C ILE A 220 2.10 1.66 3.66
N THR A 221 1.12 2.16 4.39
CA THR A 221 1.20 3.39 5.19
C THR A 221 1.02 3.03 6.65
N LEU A 222 2.06 3.00 7.45
CA LEU A 222 2.06 2.68 8.88
C LEU A 222 1.75 3.92 9.74
N SER A 223 1.01 3.73 10.85
CA SER A 223 0.95 4.73 11.93
C SER A 223 2.21 4.64 12.81
N LYS A 224 2.41 5.63 13.69
CA LYS A 224 3.48 5.61 14.70
C LYS A 224 3.49 4.30 15.51
N ASP A 225 2.34 3.91 16.06
CA ASP A 225 2.24 2.69 16.88
C ASP A 225 2.60 1.42 16.10
N GLN A 226 2.23 1.37 14.81
CA GLN A 226 2.55 0.23 13.95
C GLN A 226 4.02 0.22 13.54
N TRP A 227 4.64 1.39 13.41
CA TRP A 227 6.08 1.53 13.21
C TRP A 227 6.86 1.11 14.47
N SER A 228 6.41 1.51 15.66
CA SER A 228 7.00 1.04 16.92
C SER A 228 6.87 -0.48 17.06
N ALA A 229 5.69 -1.03 16.79
CA ALA A 229 5.48 -2.48 16.80
C ALA A 229 6.40 -3.21 15.80
N LEU A 230 6.68 -2.61 14.64
CA LEU A 230 7.62 -3.17 13.67
C LEU A 230 9.06 -3.18 14.19
N GLN A 231 9.49 -2.11 14.87
CA GLN A 231 10.81 -2.01 15.49
C GLN A 231 10.99 -3.04 16.62
N GLU A 232 9.96 -3.23 17.46
CA GLU A 232 9.99 -4.21 18.56
C GLU A 232 10.29 -5.63 18.07
N VAL A 233 9.71 -6.04 16.94
CA VAL A 233 9.94 -7.39 16.37
C VAL A 233 11.03 -7.44 15.29
N SER A 234 11.73 -6.33 15.04
CA SER A 234 12.68 -6.20 13.92
C SER A 234 13.82 -7.22 13.97
N GLY A 235 14.36 -7.48 15.17
CA GLY A 235 15.42 -8.47 15.37
C GLY A 235 14.96 -9.90 15.05
N GLU A 236 13.73 -10.25 15.42
CA GLU A 236 13.15 -11.57 15.10
C GLU A 236 12.90 -11.72 13.60
N ILE A 237 12.43 -10.67 12.93
CA ILE A 237 12.26 -10.64 11.46
C ILE A 237 13.60 -10.85 10.77
N SER A 238 14.65 -10.14 11.20
CA SER A 238 15.99 -10.25 10.63
C SER A 238 16.57 -11.66 10.81
N LYS A 239 16.39 -12.25 12.00
CA LYS A 239 16.79 -13.63 12.28
C LYS A 239 16.01 -14.63 11.41
N ALA A 240 14.71 -14.45 11.26
CA ALA A 240 13.87 -15.28 10.40
C ALA A 240 14.31 -15.19 8.93
N ALA A 241 14.60 -13.99 8.43
CA ALA A 241 15.10 -13.79 7.07
C ALA A 241 16.45 -14.47 6.85
N HIS A 242 17.36 -14.39 7.81
CA HIS A 242 18.65 -15.07 7.73
C HIS A 242 18.50 -16.60 7.61
N ASN A 243 17.55 -17.19 8.33
CA ASN A 243 17.41 -18.65 8.46
C ASN A 243 16.61 -19.37 7.36
N LEU A 244 15.99 -18.65 6.40
CA LEU A 244 15.24 -19.22 5.25
C LEU A 244 16.12 -19.76 4.09
#